data_AF-A0A4U2G561-F1
#
_entry.id   AF-A0A4U2G561-F1
#
_cell.length_a   1.000
_cell.length_b   1.000
_cell.length_c   1.000
_cell.angle_alpha   90.00
_cell.angle_beta   90.00
_cell.angle_gamma   90.00
#
_symmetry.space_group_name_H-M   'P 1'
#
loop_
_entity.id
_entity.type
_entity.pdbx_description
1 polymer ?
#
loop_
_entity_poly.entity_id
_entity_poly.type
_entity_poly.pdbx_seq_one_letter_code
_entity_poly.pdbx_strand_id
1 'polypeptide(L)'
;TCLMDSEGRYKAACKRIIRERYTTLYKNMGVAIEENKDRVDYYTLLELDTLGGKLYGQEFVDWFKANEKGKDFLFRLAHETGVILLPGKGFDTVHASVRVSLANLTHHEYEL
;
A
#
# COMPACT_ATOMS: atom_id res chain seq x y z
N THR A 1 25.18 -5.16 9.68
CA THR A 1 25.66 -4.71 11.01
C THR A 1 26.03 -3.26 10.85
N CYS A 2 25.65 -2.39 11.77
CA CYS A 2 26.07 -0.98 11.69
C CYS A 2 27.42 -0.86 12.40
N LEU A 3 28.39 -0.17 11.79
CA LEU A 3 29.78 -0.15 12.27
C LEU A 3 29.94 0.50 13.66
N MET A 4 29.05 1.43 14.02
CA MET A 4 29.09 2.17 15.29
C MET A 4 27.87 1.94 16.20
N ASP A 5 26.80 1.34 15.68
CA ASP A 5 25.56 1.03 16.43
C ASP A 5 25.45 -0.49 16.59
N SER A 6 26.22 -1.01 17.55
CA SER A 6 26.29 -2.44 17.90
C SER A 6 24.96 -2.98 18.43
N GLU A 7 24.14 -2.12 19.04
CA GLU A 7 22.80 -2.44 19.53
C GLU A 7 21.73 -2.39 18.41
N GLY A 8 22.06 -1.87 17.23
CA GLY A 8 21.15 -1.79 16.10
C GLY A 8 19.92 -0.91 16.33
N ARG A 9 20.01 0.07 17.23
CA ARG A 9 18.91 0.98 17.61
C ARG A 9 18.36 1.74 16.41
N TYR A 10 19.21 2.20 15.50
CA TYR A 10 18.79 2.90 14.28
C TYR A 10 17.94 2.00 13.39
N LYS A 11 18.40 0.75 13.16
CA LYS A 11 17.68 -0.24 12.36
C LYS A 11 16.32 -0.57 12.98
N ALA A 12 16.25 -0.69 14.30
CA ALA A 12 15.01 -0.94 15.02
C ALA A 12 14.02 0.24 14.89
N ALA A 13 14.52 1.48 15.02
CA ALA A 13 13.71 2.68 14.86
C ALA A 13 13.13 2.81 13.45
N CYS A 14 13.94 2.62 12.39
CA CYS A 14 13.45 2.63 11.01
C CYS A 14 12.38 1.56 10.78
N LYS A 15 12.61 0.33 11.24
CA LYS A 15 11.62 -0.76 11.11
C LYS A 15 10.30 -0.43 11.82
N ARG A 16 10.37 0.21 12.99
CA ARG A 16 9.17 0.63 13.73
C ARG A 16 8.35 1.65 12.94
N ILE A 17 8.98 2.70 12.41
CA ILE A 17 8.31 3.74 11.61
C ILE A 17 7.61 3.14 10.39
N ILE A 18 8.30 2.25 9.66
CA ILE A 18 7.72 1.59 8.48
C ILE A 18 6.50 0.73 8.86
N ARG A 19 6.59 -0.03 9.96
CA ARG A 19 5.49 -0.86 10.45
C ARG A 19 4.29 -0.04 10.91
N GLU A 20 4.52 1.07 11.60
CA GLU A 20 3.46 2.00 12.02
C GLU A 20 2.72 2.56 10.80
N ARG A 21 3.44 3.03 9.78
CA ARG A 21 2.85 3.52 8.52
C ARG A 21 2.06 2.44 7.77
N TYR A 22 2.60 1.22 7.72
CA TYR A 22 1.90 0.06 7.16
C TYR A 22 0.56 -0.15 7.89
N THR A 23 0.59 -0.19 9.23
CA THR A 23 -0.61 -0.43 10.03
C THR A 23 -1.65 0.66 9.84
N THR A 24 -1.22 1.92 9.83
CA THR A 24 -2.11 3.06 9.62
C THR A 24 -2.80 2.99 8.24
N LEU A 25 -2.04 2.75 7.17
CA LEU A 25 -2.59 2.61 5.82
C LEU A 25 -3.68 1.53 5.74
N TYR A 26 -3.38 0.31 6.19
CA TYR A 26 -4.35 -0.80 6.09
C TYR A 26 -5.58 -0.61 6.99
N LYS A 27 -5.39 0.01 8.17
CA LYS A 27 -6.50 0.33 9.08
C LYS A 27 -7.47 1.34 8.46
N ASN A 28 -6.96 2.40 7.83
CA ASN A 28 -7.82 3.41 7.20
C ASN A 28 -8.50 2.89 5.93
N MET A 29 -7.88 1.92 5.25
CA MET A 29 -8.54 1.18 4.15
C MET A 29 -9.61 0.18 4.61
N GLY A 30 -9.75 -0.08 5.92
CA GLY A 30 -10.70 -1.07 6.44
C GLY A 30 -10.33 -2.52 6.13
N VAL A 31 -9.05 -2.80 5.86
CA VAL A 31 -8.58 -4.12 5.41
C VAL A 31 -7.76 -4.78 6.51
N ALA A 32 -8.04 -6.06 6.77
CA ALA A 32 -7.26 -6.85 7.72
C ALA A 32 -5.82 -7.02 7.23
N ILE A 33 -4.86 -6.74 8.11
CA ILE A 33 -3.44 -6.96 7.87
C ILE A 33 -3.15 -8.46 7.96
N GLU A 34 -2.61 -9.04 6.90
CA GLU A 34 -2.09 -10.41 6.94
C GLU A 34 -0.69 -10.42 7.57
N GLU A 35 -0.51 -11.28 8.58
CA GLU A 35 0.80 -11.47 9.20
C GLU A 35 1.73 -12.23 8.26
N ASN A 36 2.87 -11.62 7.92
CA ASN A 36 3.94 -12.26 7.17
C ASN A 36 5.28 -12.01 7.86
N LYS A 37 5.96 -13.09 8.26
CA LYS A 37 7.23 -13.04 9.01
C LYS A 37 8.42 -12.59 8.16
N ASP A 38 8.32 -12.74 6.83
CA ASP A 38 9.38 -12.40 5.87
C ASP A 38 9.19 -11.00 5.25
N ARG A 39 8.21 -10.23 5.76
CA ARG A 39 7.84 -8.93 5.23
C ARG A 39 8.91 -7.88 5.53
N VAL A 40 9.43 -7.26 4.47
CA VAL A 40 10.45 -6.18 4.56
C VAL A 40 9.81 -4.79 4.57
N ASP A 41 8.55 -4.66 4.13
CA ASP A 41 7.68 -3.46 4.20
C ASP A 41 8.18 -2.16 3.57
N TYR A 42 9.34 -2.16 2.91
CA TYR A 42 9.83 -0.94 2.28
C TYR A 42 8.90 -0.45 1.15
N TYR A 43 8.26 -1.39 0.45
CA TYR A 43 7.11 -1.16 -0.43
C TYR A 43 6.01 -2.15 -0.05
N THR A 44 4.76 -1.70 -0.07
CA THR A 44 3.61 -2.61 -0.05
C THR A 44 2.88 -2.57 -1.40
N LEU A 45 2.39 -3.73 -1.83
CA LEU A 45 1.61 -3.88 -3.04
C LEU A 45 0.14 -3.98 -2.65
N LEU A 46 -0.65 -3.01 -3.09
CA LEU A 46 -2.10 -3.01 -2.94
C LEU A 46 -2.70 -3.59 -4.22
N GLU A 47 -3.21 -4.81 -4.14
CA GLU A 47 -3.95 -5.45 -5.23
C GLU A 47 -5.42 -5.01 -5.14
N LEU A 48 -5.86 -4.08 -5.99
CA LEU A 48 -7.22 -3.51 -5.91
C LEU A 48 -8.31 -4.57 -6.12
N ASP A 49 -8.03 -5.60 -6.92
CA ASP A 49 -8.93 -6.73 -7.12
C ASP A 49 -9.16 -7.50 -5.81
N THR A 50 -8.08 -7.81 -5.09
CA THR A 50 -8.15 -8.54 -3.82
C THR A 50 -8.81 -7.70 -2.74
N LEU A 51 -8.50 -6.41 -2.69
CA LEU A 51 -9.09 -5.47 -1.74
C LEU A 51 -10.58 -5.27 -2.02
N GLY A 52 -10.94 -5.04 -3.28
CA GLY A 52 -12.31 -4.91 -3.73
C GLY A 52 -13.11 -6.17 -3.46
N GLY A 53 -12.53 -7.34 -3.67
CA GLY A 53 -13.17 -8.63 -3.35
C GLY A 53 -13.41 -8.80 -1.85
N LYS A 54 -12.45 -8.40 -1.00
CA LYS A 54 -12.59 -8.45 0.47
C LYS A 54 -13.63 -7.46 1.00
N LEU A 55 -13.76 -6.28 0.38
CA LEU A 55 -14.65 -5.21 0.85
C LEU A 55 -16.06 -5.29 0.26
N TYR A 56 -16.19 -5.67 -1.01
CA TYR A 56 -17.41 -5.52 -1.80
C TYR A 56 -17.81 -6.79 -2.58
N GLY A 57 -17.02 -7.87 -2.48
CA GLY A 57 -17.32 -9.15 -3.14
C GLY A 57 -16.90 -9.23 -4.61
N GLN A 58 -17.09 -10.41 -5.21
CA GLN A 58 -16.60 -10.71 -6.56
C GLN A 58 -17.35 -9.92 -7.65
N GLU A 59 -18.66 -9.71 -7.50
CA GLU A 59 -19.46 -8.95 -8.47
C GLU A 59 -18.94 -7.51 -8.64
N PHE A 60 -18.52 -6.87 -7.54
CA PHE A 60 -17.89 -5.56 -7.60
C PHE A 60 -16.57 -5.61 -8.36
N VAL A 61 -15.73 -6.61 -8.12
CA VAL A 61 -14.45 -6.76 -8.81
C VAL A 61 -14.64 -6.92 -10.31
N ASP A 62 -15.62 -7.74 -10.71
CA ASP A 62 -15.92 -7.99 -12.12
C ASP A 62 -16.45 -6.72 -12.79
N TRP A 63 -17.35 -5.98 -12.13
CA TRP A 63 -17.82 -4.68 -12.60
C TRP A 63 -16.66 -3.66 -12.67
N PHE A 64 -15.81 -3.58 -11.66
CA PHE A 64 -14.70 -2.63 -11.57
C PHE A 64 -13.71 -2.82 -12.71
N LYS A 65 -13.42 -4.09 -13.05
CA LYS A 65 -12.57 -4.48 -14.18
C LYS A 65 -13.24 -4.18 -15.52
N ALA A 66 -14.49 -4.60 -15.69
CA ALA A 66 -15.23 -4.39 -16.94
C ALA A 66 -15.38 -2.90 -17.31
N ASN A 67 -15.35 -2.02 -16.31
CA ASN A 67 -15.44 -0.57 -16.50
C ASN A 67 -14.07 0.15 -16.45
N GLU A 68 -12.96 -0.60 -16.46
CA GLU A 68 -11.57 -0.08 -16.44
C GLU A 68 -11.28 0.93 -15.31
N LYS A 69 -11.95 0.79 -14.16
CA LYS A 69 -11.97 1.78 -13.08
C LYS A 69 -10.66 1.91 -12.29
N GLY A 70 -9.68 1.04 -12.54
CA GLY A 70 -8.37 1.07 -11.88
C GLY A 70 -7.60 2.38 -12.08
N LYS A 71 -7.65 2.96 -13.29
CA LYS A 71 -7.00 4.26 -13.58
C LYS A 71 -7.73 5.40 -12.87
N ASP A 72 -9.06 5.43 -12.96
CA ASP A 72 -9.90 6.44 -12.30
C ASP A 72 -9.64 6.49 -10.80
N PHE A 73 -9.50 5.32 -10.16
CA PHE A 73 -9.15 5.21 -8.75
C PHE A 73 -7.80 5.87 -8.43
N LEU A 74 -6.76 5.59 -9.23
CA LEU A 74 -5.43 6.17 -9.04
C LEU A 74 -5.44 7.70 -9.21
N PHE A 75 -6.15 8.22 -10.21
CA PHE A 75 -6.29 9.66 -10.42
C PHE A 75 -7.05 10.32 -9.26
N ARG A 76 -8.12 9.70 -8.80
CA ARG A 76 -8.89 10.21 -7.68
C ARG A 76 -8.06 10.24 -6.40
N LEU A 77 -7.32 9.17 -6.12
CA LEU A 77 -6.41 9.11 -4.99
C LEU A 77 -5.34 10.21 -5.05
N ALA A 78 -4.69 10.39 -6.21
CA ALA A 78 -3.69 11.43 -6.39
C ALA A 78 -4.29 12.84 -6.23
N HIS A 79 -5.52 13.04 -6.68
CA HIS A 79 -6.23 14.31 -6.53
C HIS A 79 -6.64 14.59 -5.08
N GLU A 80 -7.14 13.59 -4.36
CA GLU A 80 -7.63 13.76 -2.97
C GLU A 80 -6.50 13.81 -1.93
N THR A 81 -5.39 13.09 -2.16
CA THR A 81 -4.31 12.95 -1.16
C THR A 81 -3.00 13.62 -1.57
N GLY A 82 -2.85 14.02 -2.84
CA GLY A 82 -1.57 14.49 -3.39
C GLY A 82 -0.54 13.36 -3.60
N VAL A 83 -0.90 12.11 -3.30
CA VAL A 83 0.01 10.96 -3.38
C VAL A 83 -0.13 10.26 -4.74
N ILE A 84 0.97 10.22 -5.49
CA ILE A 84 1.04 9.44 -6.73
C ILE A 84 1.56 8.05 -6.39
N LEU A 85 0.74 7.04 -6.64
CA LEU A 85 1.14 5.66 -6.50
C LEU A 85 1.58 5.06 -7.84
N LEU A 86 2.60 4.19 -7.79
CA LEU A 86 3.13 3.56 -8.99
C LEU A 86 2.28 2.33 -9.37
N PRO A 87 1.90 2.16 -10.65
CA PRO A 87 1.31 0.92 -11.12
C PRO A 87 2.23 -0.28 -10.82
N GLY A 88 1.69 -1.34 -10.23
CA GLY A 88 2.44 -2.52 -9.79
C GLY A 88 2.95 -3.40 -10.94
N LYS A 89 2.39 -3.22 -12.13
CA LYS A 89 2.92 -3.65 -13.44
C LYS A 89 2.89 -2.47 -14.41
N GLY A 90 3.96 -2.33 -15.21
CA GLY A 90 4.07 -1.27 -16.21
C GLY A 90 2.92 -1.33 -17.23
N PHE A 91 2.27 -0.19 -17.42
CA PHE A 91 1.34 0.28 -18.46
C PHE A 91 0.41 -0.67 -19.27
N ASP A 92 0.40 -1.99 -19.05
CA ASP A 92 -0.30 -2.93 -19.93
C ASP A 92 -0.77 -4.23 -19.25
N THR A 93 -1.29 -4.18 -18.02
CA THR A 93 -1.95 -5.37 -17.45
C THR A 93 -3.21 -5.11 -16.66
N VAL A 94 -4.15 -6.03 -16.85
CA VAL A 94 -5.51 -6.20 -16.29
C VAL A 94 -5.57 -6.35 -14.76
N HIS A 95 -4.42 -6.32 -14.07
CA HIS A 95 -4.35 -6.35 -12.61
C HIS A 95 -4.02 -4.96 -12.11
N ALA A 96 -5.02 -4.25 -11.60
CA ALA A 96 -4.84 -2.93 -11.03
C ALA A 96 -4.17 -3.08 -9.66
N SER A 97 -2.84 -3.25 -9.67
CA SER A 97 -2.03 -3.26 -8.47
C SER A 97 -1.25 -1.98 -8.34
N VAL A 98 -1.00 -1.57 -7.11
CA VAL A 98 -0.48 -0.25 -6.81
C VAL A 98 0.60 -0.36 -5.75
N ARG A 99 1.79 0.20 -6.01
CA ARG A 99 2.91 0.20 -5.07
C ARG A 99 2.90 1.47 -4.24
N VAL A 100 2.83 1.28 -2.93
CA VAL A 100 2.98 2.34 -1.94
C VAL A 100 4.36 2.21 -1.32
N SER A 101 5.18 3.25 -1.42
CA SER A 101 6.40 3.35 -0.61
C SER A 101 5.98 3.71 0.81
N LEU A 102 6.53 3.02 1.81
CA LEU A 102 6.31 3.36 3.22
C LEU A 102 7.42 4.25 3.79
N ALA A 103 8.44 4.54 2.98
CA ALA A 103 9.62 5.29 3.38
C ALA A 103 9.54 6.79 3.05
N ASN A 104 8.71 7.18 2.09
CA ASN A 104 8.74 8.50 1.47
C ASN A 104 7.70 9.51 2.00
N LEU A 105 6.61 9.06 2.63
CA LEU A 105 5.56 9.96 3.14
C LEU A 105 5.61 10.07 4.66
N THR A 106 5.05 11.14 5.19
CA THR A 106 4.82 11.33 6.63
C THR A 106 3.74 10.38 7.13
N HIS A 107 3.65 10.18 8.46
CA HIS A 107 2.63 9.29 9.02
C HIS A 107 1.20 9.74 8.68
N HIS A 108 0.96 11.06 8.69
CA HIS A 108 -0.34 11.67 8.42
C HIS A 108 -0.85 11.40 7.00
N GLU A 109 0.04 11.33 6.02
CA GLU A 109 -0.34 11.03 4.63
C GLU A 109 -0.82 9.58 4.44
N TYR A 110 -0.55 8.67 5.39
CA TYR A 110 -1.15 7.33 5.43
C TYR A 110 -2.47 7.28 6.22
N GLU A 111 -2.87 8.40 6.85
CA GLU A 111 -4.15 8.54 7.57
C GLU A 111 -5.30 9.00 6.67
N LEU A 112 -4.98 9.56 5.50
CA LEU A 112 -5.93 10.04 4.49
C LEU A 112 -6.55 8.87 3.71
#